data_AF-A0AAI9FHD2-F1
#
_entry.id   AF-A0AAI9FHD2-F1
#
_cell.length_a   1.000
_cell.length_b   1.000
_cell.length_c   1.000
_cell.angle_alpha   90.00
_cell.angle_beta   90.00
_cell.angle_gamma   90.00
#
_symmetry.space_group_name_H-M   'P 1'
#
loop_
_entity.id
_entity.type
_entity.pdbx_description
1 polymer ?
#
loop_
_entity_poly.entity_id
_entity_poly.type
_entity_poly.pdbx_seq_one_letter_code
_entity_poly.pdbx_strand_id
1 'polypeptide(L)' 'MDGELKNMKLNINQLAALSGLHRQTVTARMADVPLAPGSNEKKKLYLLTDLITA' A
#
# COMPACT_ATOMS: atom_id res chain seq x y z
N MET A 1 -5.70 -18.79 9.15
CA MET A 1 -6.25 -17.68 8.34
C MET A 1 -5.42 -16.40 8.50
N ASP A 2 -4.47 -16.34 9.44
CA ASP A 2 -3.71 -15.14 9.81
C ASP A 2 -2.47 -14.82 8.95
N GLY A 3 -2.04 -15.74 8.08
CA GLY A 3 -0.84 -15.57 7.25
C GLY A 3 -1.07 -14.79 5.95
N GLU A 4 -2.28 -14.83 5.40
CA GLU A 4 -2.58 -14.23 4.10
C GLU A 4 -2.68 -12.71 4.17
N LEU A 5 -3.30 -12.17 5.22
CA LEU A 5 -3.40 -10.72 5.43
C LEU A 5 -2.03 -10.09 5.69
N LYS A 6 -1.13 -10.79 6.38
CA LYS A 6 0.23 -10.31 6.67
C LYS A 6 1.11 -10.13 5.44
N ASN A 7 0.82 -10.86 4.35
CA ASN A 7 1.58 -10.79 3.12
C ASN A 7 0.84 -10.05 2.00
N MET A 8 -0.33 -9.48 2.30
CA MET A 8 -1.14 -8.77 1.32
C MET A 8 -0.46 -7.47 0.93
N LYS A 9 -0.04 -7.40 -0.34
CA LYS A 9 0.63 -6.25 -0.94
C LYS A 9 -0.32 -5.53 -1.88
N LEU A 10 -0.43 -4.22 -1.69
CA LEU A 10 -1.32 -3.37 -2.47
C LEU A 10 -0.50 -2.30 -3.19
N ASN A 11 -0.83 -2.04 -4.44
CA ASN A 11 -0.31 -0.89 -5.16
C ASN A 11 -1.22 0.34 -4.95
N ILE A 12 -0.71 1.50 -5.32
CA ILE A 12 -1.41 2.79 -5.19
C ILE A 12 -2.82 2.81 -5.80
N ASN A 13 -3.07 2.13 -6.93
CA ASN A 13 -4.41 2.10 -7.51
C ASN A 13 -5.39 1.29 -6.66
N GLN A 14 -4.93 0.16 -6.11
CA GLN A 14 -5.75 -0.66 -5.23
C GLN A 14 -6.05 0.08 -3.92
N LEU A 15 -5.07 0.82 -3.39
CA LEU A 15 -5.27 1.68 -2.22
C LEU A 15 -6.25 2.82 -2.49
N ALA A 16 -6.18 3.45 -3.66
CA ALA A 16 -7.16 4.45 -4.09
C ALA A 16 -8.58 3.85 -4.18
N ALA A 17 -8.72 2.65 -4.75
CA ALA A 17 -10.00 1.96 -4.83
C ALA A 17 -10.57 1.60 -3.44
N LEU A 18 -9.73 1.15 -2.51
CA LEU A 18 -10.16 0.78 -1.15
C LEU A 18 -10.51 1.98 -0.28
N SER A 19 -9.75 3.07 -0.39
CA SER A 19 -9.95 4.28 0.42
C SER A 19 -10.98 5.26 -0.16
N GLY A 20 -11.38 5.07 -1.42
CA GLY A 20 -12.20 6.04 -2.16
C GLY A 20 -11.49 7.36 -2.46
N LEU A 21 -10.18 7.46 -2.20
CA LEU A 21 -9.39 8.66 -2.41
C LEU A 21 -8.81 8.71 -3.82
N HIS A 22 -8.58 9.92 -4.32
CA HIS A 22 -7.87 10.11 -5.57
C HIS A 22 -6.42 9.60 -5.45
N ARG A 23 -5.90 9.03 -6.54
CA ARG A 23 -4.56 8.43 -6.60
C ARG A 23 -3.44 9.33 -6.07
N GLN A 24 -3.50 10.63 -6.38
CA GLN A 24 -2.49 11.59 -5.93
C GLN A 24 -2.54 11.80 -4.42
N THR A 25 -3.74 11.84 -3.83
CA THR A 25 -3.94 11.97 -2.39
C THR A 25 -3.38 10.75 -1.66
N VAL A 26 -3.63 9.54 -2.18
CA VAL A 26 -3.03 8.33 -1.64
C VAL A 26 -1.52 8.38 -1.76
N THR A 27 -0.97 8.73 -2.94
CA THR A 27 0.48 8.83 -3.14
C THR A 27 1.13 9.79 -2.14
N ALA A 28 0.51 10.93 -1.85
CA ALA A 28 1.01 11.89 -0.86
C ALA A 28 0.98 11.32 0.57
N ARG A 29 -0.09 10.60 0.95
CA ARG A 29 -0.18 9.94 2.26
C ARG A 29 0.80 8.78 2.41
N MET A 30 1.07 8.06 1.32
CA MET A 30 2.01 6.94 1.30
C MET A 30 3.48 7.37 1.17
N ALA A 31 3.78 8.67 1.25
CA ALA A 31 5.15 9.18 1.10
C ALA A 31 6.08 8.73 2.24
N ASP A 32 5.52 8.53 3.44
CA ASP A 32 6.26 8.12 4.64
C ASP A 32 6.13 6.62 4.94
N VAL A 33 5.27 5.91 4.21
CA VAL A 33 5.04 4.47 4.42
C VAL A 33 6.12 3.66 3.70
N PRO A 34 6.78 2.70 4.37
CA PRO A 34 7.78 1.85 3.74
C PRO A 34 7.18 1.01 2.60
N LEU A 35 8.00 0.78 1.58
CA LEU A 35 7.61 -0.09 0.47
C LEU A 35 7.75 -1.56 0.86
N ALA A 36 6.79 -2.36 0.44
CA ALA A 36 6.82 -3.80 0.63
C ALA A 36 7.98 -4.46 -0.13
N PRO A 37 8.54 -5.58 0.37
CA PRO A 37 9.55 -6.36 -0.35
C PRO A 37 9.09 -6.77 -1.76
N GLY A 38 9.94 -6.59 -2.76
CA GLY A 38 9.61 -6.84 -4.17
C GLY A 38 8.94 -5.66 -4.89
N SER A 39 8.87 -4.49 -4.24
CA SER A 39 8.55 -3.22 -4.91
C SER A 39 9.68 -2.80 -5.85
N ASN A 40 9.32 -2.17 -6.96
CA ASN A 40 10.25 -1.54 -7.89
C ASN A 40 9.77 -0.12 -8.22
N GLU A 41 10.63 0.70 -8.82
CA GLU A 41 10.32 2.11 -9.15
C GLU A 41 9.04 2.28 -9.99
N LYS A 42 8.76 1.33 -10.88
CA LYS A 42 7.55 1.30 -11.72
C LYS A 42 6.32 0.71 -11.03
N LYS A 43 6.50 -0.02 -9.93
CA LYS A 43 5.43 -0.73 -9.20
C LYS A 43 5.71 -0.69 -7.69
N LYS A 44 5.35 0.44 -7.07
CA LYS A 44 5.35 0.60 -5.62
C LYS A 44 4.26 -0.27 -5.00
N LEU A 45 4.65 -1.13 -4.08
CA LEU A 45 3.76 -1.98 -3.29
C LEU A 45 3.88 -1.61 -1.82
N TYR A 46 2.79 -1.73 -1.10
CA TYR A 46 2.68 -1.44 0.33
C TYR A 46 2.08 -2.65 1.03
N LEU A 47 2.62 -3.03 2.17
CA LEU A 47 2.04 -4.11 2.98
C LEU A 47 0.81 -3.56 3.68
N LEU A 48 -0.29 -4.33 3.64
CA LEU A 48 -1.51 -3.94 4.33
C LEU A 48 -1.29 -3.69 5.83
N THR A 49 -0.39 -4.46 6.46
CA THR A 49 -0.04 -4.29 7.87
C THR A 49 0.60 -2.94 8.15
N ASP A 50 1.52 -2.49 7.30
CA ASP A 50 2.21 -1.20 7.47
C ASP A 50 1.24 -0.03 7.33
N LEU A 51 0.17 -0.19 6.55
CA LEU A 51 -0.85 0.83 6.30
C LEU A 51 -1.86 1.01 7.44
N ILE A 52 -2.09 -0.03 8.23
CA ILE A 52 -3.03 0.02 9.37
C ILE A 52 -2.32 0.36 10.69
N THR A 53 -0.98 0.28 10.71
CA THR A 53 -0.15 0.68 11.86
C THR A 53 0.49 2.06 11.73
N ALA A 54 0.52 2.64 10.52
CA ALA A 54 1.01 4.00 10.25
C ALA A 54 -0.07 5.05 10.54
#